data_AF-A0A9E2RBC2-F1
#
_entry.id   AF-A0A9E2RBC2-F1
#
_cell.length_a   1.000
_cell.length_b   1.000
_cell.length_c   1.000
_cell.angle_alpha   90.00
_cell.angle_beta   90.00
_cell.angle_gamma   90.00
#
_symmetry.space_group_name_H-M   'P 1'
#
loop_
_entity.id
_entity.type
_entity.pdbx_description
1 polymer ?
#
loop_
_entity_poly.entity_id
_entity_poly.type
_entity_poly.pdbx_seq_one_letter_code
_entity_poly.pdbx_strand_id
1 'polypeptide(L)'
;MFIGRFTLSGASTFANGTQELLTNATDWVVSNTGFGDNTTAPIVIGANGISPWGFFANQPGAQFIWAPQYAQGFAYFTASFTIIPAPTTAAGLLGLVALRRKR
;
A
#
# COMPACT_ATOMS: atom_id res chain seq x y z
N MET A 1 -8.86 10.48 -11.95
CA MET A 1 -8.47 9.08 -12.22
C MET A 1 -6.99 8.99 -11.99
N PHE A 2 -6.47 7.86 -11.53
CA PHE A 2 -5.03 7.64 -11.58
C PHE A 2 -4.70 6.16 -11.78
N ILE A 3 -3.45 5.92 -12.17
CA ILE A 3 -2.82 4.61 -12.26
C ILE A 3 -1.41 4.74 -11.66
N GLY A 4 -0.92 3.69 -11.01
CA GLY A 4 0.40 3.76 -10.42
C GLY A 4 0.88 2.48 -9.77
N ARG A 5 2.16 2.52 -9.42
CA ARG A 5 2.91 1.54 -8.65
C ARG A 5 3.63 2.32 -7.58
N PHE A 6 3.38 1.93 -6.36
CA PHE A 6 3.87 2.58 -5.16
C PHE A 6 4.79 1.60 -4.45
N THR A 7 5.95 2.08 -4.02
CA THR A 7 6.91 1.28 -3.29
C THR A 7 7.10 1.86 -1.90
N LEU A 8 7.08 0.99 -0.89
CA LEU A 8 7.52 1.33 0.45
C LEU A 8 9.00 1.00 0.60
N SER A 9 9.63 1.65 1.56
CA SER A 9 11.00 1.35 1.98
C SER A 9 11.05 1.06 3.48
N GLY A 10 12.14 0.45 3.93
CA GLY A 10 12.31 0.04 5.32
C GLY A 10 11.47 -1.18 5.70
N ALA A 11 11.24 -1.36 7.00
CA ALA A 11 10.47 -2.48 7.54
C ALA A 11 8.97 -2.15 7.53
N SER A 12 8.37 -2.05 6.34
CA SER A 12 6.93 -1.79 6.19
C SER A 12 6.34 -2.56 5.02
N THR A 13 5.04 -2.82 5.07
CA THR A 13 4.26 -3.47 4.01
C THR A 13 2.90 -2.82 3.85
N PHE A 14 2.39 -2.78 2.63
CA PHE A 14 0.99 -2.44 2.36
C PHE A 14 0.05 -3.50 2.95
N ALA A 15 -1.25 -3.22 2.97
CA ALA A 15 -2.28 -4.15 3.45
C ALA A 15 -2.30 -5.50 2.71
N ASN A 16 -1.82 -5.54 1.46
CA ASN A 16 -1.63 -6.77 0.68
C ASN A 16 -0.39 -7.58 1.08
N GLY A 17 0.35 -7.15 2.10
CA GLY A 17 1.53 -7.84 2.64
C GLY A 17 2.82 -7.61 1.87
N THR A 18 2.85 -6.78 0.83
CA THR A 18 4.05 -6.53 0.01
C THR A 18 4.60 -5.11 0.22
N GLN A 19 5.80 -4.84 -0.32
CA GLN A 19 6.35 -3.48 -0.40
C GLN A 19 5.97 -2.76 -1.70
N GLU A 20 5.23 -3.42 -2.58
CA GLU A 20 4.80 -2.87 -3.87
C GLU A 20 3.29 -2.94 -4.00
N LEU A 21 2.65 -1.80 -4.17
CA LEU A 21 1.22 -1.71 -4.41
C LEU A 21 0.93 -1.11 -5.77
N LEU A 22 0.24 -1.89 -6.61
CA LEU A 22 -0.34 -1.41 -7.85
C LEU A 22 -1.73 -0.82 -7.58
N THR A 23 -2.13 0.18 -8.36
CA THR A 23 -3.51 0.66 -8.32
C THR A 23 -4.48 -0.45 -8.69
N ASN A 24 -5.45 -0.70 -7.81
CA ASN A 24 -6.53 -1.67 -7.96
C ASN A 24 -7.70 -1.24 -7.05
N ALA A 25 -8.89 -1.83 -7.22
CA ALA A 25 -10.06 -1.44 -6.42
C ALA A 25 -10.18 -2.13 -5.05
N THR A 26 -9.28 -3.06 -4.74
CA THR A 26 -9.31 -3.88 -3.52
C THR A 26 -8.47 -3.27 -2.39
N ASP A 27 -7.27 -2.79 -2.72
CA ASP A 27 -6.30 -2.30 -1.74
C ASP A 27 -6.38 -0.77 -1.52
N TRP A 28 -7.21 -0.09 -2.32
CA TRP A 28 -7.41 1.35 -2.29
C TRP A 28 -8.82 1.70 -1.84
N VAL A 29 -8.92 2.74 -1.03
CA VAL A 29 -10.19 3.36 -0.66
C VAL A 29 -10.18 4.83 -1.02
N VAL A 30 -11.36 5.42 -1.18
CA VAL A 30 -11.51 6.82 -1.60
C VAL A 30 -12.53 7.58 -0.75
N SER A 31 -12.22 8.82 -0.43
CA SER A 31 -13.08 9.74 0.32
C SER A 31 -13.01 11.15 -0.28
N ASN A 32 -14.03 11.98 -0.06
CA ASN A 32 -14.03 13.40 -0.41
C ASN A 32 -13.80 14.31 0.81
N THR A 33 -13.69 13.76 2.02
CA THR A 33 -13.51 14.55 3.26
C THR A 33 -12.08 14.50 3.80
N GLY A 34 -11.24 13.56 3.36
CA GLY A 34 -9.85 13.44 3.79
C GLY A 34 -9.28 12.04 3.58
N PHE A 35 -8.06 11.80 4.09
CA PHE A 35 -7.45 10.46 4.08
C PHE A 35 -7.97 9.63 5.26
N GLY A 36 -8.43 8.40 5.00
CA GLY A 36 -8.82 7.43 6.04
C GLY A 36 -10.25 7.54 6.60
N ASP A 37 -10.96 8.65 6.40
CA ASP A 37 -12.31 8.87 6.92
C ASP A 37 -13.42 8.70 5.87
N ASN A 38 -14.60 8.19 6.28
CA ASN A 38 -15.81 8.05 5.44
C ASN A 38 -15.52 7.45 4.06
N THR A 39 -14.72 6.38 4.04
CA THR A 39 -14.17 5.84 2.82
C THR A 39 -15.16 4.92 2.09
N THR A 40 -15.03 4.89 0.77
CA THR A 40 -15.78 4.02 -0.13
C THR A 40 -14.81 3.32 -1.08
N ALA A 41 -15.25 2.26 -1.75
CA ALA A 41 -14.44 1.61 -2.78
C ALA A 41 -14.37 2.49 -4.05
N PRO A 42 -13.19 2.67 -4.67
CA PRO A 42 -13.10 3.22 -6.00
C PRO A 42 -13.54 2.17 -7.03
N ILE A 43 -13.76 2.60 -8.28
CA ILE A 43 -14.03 1.71 -9.40
C ILE A 43 -12.80 1.54 -10.29
N VAL A 44 -12.69 0.39 -10.94
CA VAL A 44 -11.75 0.18 -12.05
C VAL A 44 -12.41 0.65 -13.34
N ILE A 45 -11.72 1.50 -14.10
CA ILE A 45 -12.19 1.97 -15.40
C ILE A 45 -11.37 1.44 -16.58
N GLY A 46 -10.31 0.67 -16.29
CA GLY A 46 -9.54 -0.04 -17.31
C GLY A 46 -8.22 -0.60 -16.76
N ALA A 47 -7.63 -1.53 -17.49
CA ALA A 47 -6.27 -2.01 -17.23
C ALA A 47 -5.24 -1.14 -17.96
N ASN A 48 -3.99 -1.16 -17.48
CA ASN A 48 -2.88 -0.59 -18.23
C ASN A 48 -2.79 -1.19 -19.65
N GLY A 49 -2.70 -0.34 -20.68
CA GLY A 49 -2.67 -0.75 -22.08
C GLY A 49 -4.02 -0.70 -22.80
N ILE A 50 -5.11 -0.38 -22.09
CA ILE A 50 -6.45 -0.28 -22.69
C ILE A 50 -6.78 1.17 -23.07
N SER A 51 -7.48 1.31 -24.21
CA SER A 51 -8.04 2.60 -24.67
C SER A 51 -8.97 3.20 -23.61
N PRO A 52 -8.96 4.52 -23.36
CA PRO A 52 -8.28 5.57 -24.13
C PRO A 52 -6.86 5.92 -23.68
N TRP A 53 -6.32 5.32 -22.62
CA TRP A 53 -5.13 5.83 -21.94
C TRP A 53 -3.80 5.21 -22.42
N GLY A 54 -3.85 4.07 -23.11
CA GLY A 54 -2.67 3.42 -23.65
C GLY A 54 -1.83 2.70 -22.58
N PHE A 55 -0.58 2.38 -22.93
CA PHE A 55 0.31 1.57 -22.11
C PHE A 55 1.40 2.38 -21.40
N PHE A 56 1.51 2.17 -20.09
CA PHE A 56 2.53 2.75 -19.22
C PHE A 56 3.54 1.68 -18.82
N ALA A 57 4.73 1.70 -19.43
CA ALA A 57 5.76 0.67 -19.23
C ALA A 57 6.19 0.48 -17.77
N ASN A 58 6.17 1.55 -16.98
CA ASN A 58 6.59 1.53 -15.57
C ASN A 58 5.50 1.04 -14.60
N GLN A 59 4.30 0.76 -15.11
CA GLN A 59 3.11 0.38 -14.33
C GLN A 59 2.50 -0.97 -14.79
N PRO A 60 3.30 -2.03 -15.02
CA PRO A 60 2.77 -3.28 -15.52
C PRO A 60 1.76 -3.86 -14.51
N GLY A 61 0.60 -4.31 -14.99
CA GLY A 61 -0.46 -4.90 -14.16
C GLY A 61 -1.30 -3.91 -13.36
N ALA A 62 -0.96 -2.61 -13.35
CA ALA A 62 -1.77 -1.60 -12.66
C ALA A 62 -3.10 -1.34 -13.38
N GLN A 63 -4.11 -0.92 -12.61
CA GLN A 63 -5.45 -0.59 -13.12
C GLN A 63 -5.72 0.91 -12.95
N PHE A 64 -6.42 1.51 -13.91
CA PHE A 64 -6.95 2.86 -13.74
C PHE A 64 -8.09 2.82 -12.74
N ILE A 65 -7.95 3.56 -11.64
CA ILE A 65 -9.00 3.68 -10.63
C ILE A 65 -9.58 5.10 -10.57
N TRP A 66 -10.86 5.17 -10.26
CA TRP A 66 -11.64 6.42 -10.24
C TRP A 66 -12.74 6.40 -9.19
N ALA A 67 -13.23 7.59 -8.84
CA ALA A 67 -14.33 7.79 -7.91
C ALA A 67 -15.39 8.70 -8.56
N PRO A 68 -16.30 8.17 -9.38
CA PRO A 68 -17.29 8.98 -10.09
C PRO A 68 -18.22 9.74 -9.15
N GLN A 69 -18.46 9.22 -7.94
CA GLN A 69 -19.24 9.89 -6.90
C GLN A 69 -18.63 11.21 -6.43
N TYR A 70 -17.35 11.45 -6.69
CA TYR A 70 -16.62 12.66 -6.30
C TYR A 70 -16.09 13.45 -7.52
N ALA A 71 -16.70 13.26 -8.70
CA ALA A 71 -16.21 13.84 -9.96
C ALA A 71 -16.15 15.38 -9.99
N GLN A 72 -16.95 16.07 -9.17
CA GLN A 72 -17.03 17.54 -9.13
C GLN A 72 -16.16 18.17 -8.03
N GLY A 73 -15.26 17.41 -7.41
CA GLY A 73 -14.45 17.90 -6.29
C GLY A 73 -13.14 17.14 -6.09
N PHE A 74 -12.70 17.07 -4.84
CA PHE A 74 -11.50 16.35 -4.46
C PHE A 74 -11.81 14.90 -4.09
N ALA A 75 -10.90 14.01 -4.47
CA ALA A 75 -10.93 12.60 -4.10
C ALA A 75 -9.58 12.21 -3.50
N TYR A 76 -9.60 11.79 -2.24
CA TYR A 76 -8.45 11.33 -1.47
C TYR A 76 -8.37 9.81 -1.54
N PHE A 77 -7.44 9.30 -2.34
CA PHE A 77 -7.18 7.87 -2.44
C PHE A 77 -6.19 7.46 -1.35
N THR A 78 -6.57 6.46 -0.56
CA THR A 78 -5.80 5.99 0.60
C THR A 78 -5.48 4.51 0.43
N ALA A 79 -4.22 4.15 0.69
CA ALA A 79 -3.77 2.77 0.85
C ALA A 79 -3.17 2.62 2.25
N SER A 80 -3.53 1.53 2.93
CA SER A 80 -3.03 1.27 4.29
C SER A 80 -1.69 0.54 4.25
N PHE A 81 -0.84 0.82 5.24
CA PHE A 81 0.41 0.10 5.45
C PHE A 81 0.62 -0.20 6.93
N THR A 82 1.49 -1.16 7.22
CA THR A 82 1.91 -1.52 8.57
C THR A 82 3.42 -1.47 8.69
N ILE A 83 3.92 -1.13 9.86
CA ILE A 83 5.35 -1.21 10.19
C ILE A 83 5.60 -2.59 10.76
N ILE A 84 6.58 -3.30 10.20
CA ILE A 84 7.05 -4.59 10.70
C ILE A 84 8.05 -4.31 11.82
N PRO A 85 7.77 -4.70 13.07
CA PRO A 85 8.72 -4.53 14.16
C PRO A 85 10.04 -5.26 13.85
N ALA A 86 11.17 -4.63 14.18
CA ALA A 86 12.45 -5.31 14.08
C ALA A 86 12.44 -6.57 14.98
N PRO A 87 13.00 -7.70 14.52
CA PRO A 87 13.11 -8.88 15.37
C PRO A 87 13.90 -8.52 16.62
N THR A 88 13.34 -8.78 17.80
CA THR A 88 13.97 -8.50 19.10
C THR A 88 15.16 -9.44 19.32
N THR A 89 16.31 -9.10 18.75
CA THR A 89 17.56 -9.89 18.89
C THR A 89 18.19 -9.76 20.29
N ALA A 90 17.65 -8.93 21.18
CA ALA A 90 18.25 -8.61 22.47
C ALA A 90 18.10 -9.70 23.56
N ALA A 91 17.20 -10.67 23.41
CA ALA A 91 16.99 -11.71 24.43
C ALA A 91 18.05 -12.83 24.39
N GLY A 92 18.68 -13.08 23.24
CA GLY A 92 19.63 -14.19 23.06
C GLY A 92 21.02 -13.94 23.67
N LEU A 93 21.50 -12.70 23.68
CA LEU A 93 22.84 -12.37 24.18
C LEU A 93 22.94 -12.38 25.72
N LEU A 94 21.85 -12.08 26.44
CA LEU A 94 21.84 -12.09 27.91
C LEU A 94 21.85 -13.53 28.48
N GLY A 95 21.25 -14.48 27.78
CA GLY A 95 21.28 -15.89 28.17
C GLY A 95 22.68 -16.51 28.12
N LEU A 96 23.48 -16.15 27.11
CA LEU A 96 24.84 -16.69 26.94
C LEU A 96 25.84 -16.14 27.96
N VAL A 97 25.67 -14.90 28.44
CA VAL A 97 26.50 -14.33 29.50
C VAL A 97 26.16 -14.94 30.86
N ALA A 98 24.88 -15.23 31.13
CA ALA A 98 24.46 -15.87 32.37
C ALA A 98 24.97 -17.32 32.52
N LEU A 99 25.08 -18.07 31.41
CA LEU A 99 25.63 -19.43 31.42
C LEU A 99 27.14 -19.50 31.64
N ARG A 100 27.89 -18.40 31.45
CA ARG A 100 29.34 -18.38 31.66
C ARG A 100 29.75 -18.20 33.13
N ARG A 101 28.81 -17.94 34.05
CA ARG A 101 29.10 -17.66 35.47
C ARG A 101 28.95 -18.87 36.41
N LYS A 102 28.70 -20.07 35.89
CA LYS A 102 28.66 -21.34 36.66
C LYS A 102 29.79 -22.30 36.23
N ARG A 103 31.04 -21.90 36.39
CA ARG A 103 32.19 -22.80 36.47
C ARG A 103 33.00 -22.47 37.70
#